data_AF-A0A7X6Q060-F1
#
_entry.id   AF-A0A7X6Q060-F1
#
_cell.length_a   1.000
_cell.length_b   1.000
_cell.length_c   1.000
_cell.angle_alpha   90.00
_cell.angle_beta   90.00
_cell.angle_gamma   90.00
#
_symmetry.space_group_name_H-M   'P 1'
#
loop_
_entity.id
_entity.type
_entity.pdbx_description
1 polymer ?
#
loop_
_entity_poly.entity_id
_entity_poly.type
_entity_poly.pdbx_seq_one_letter_code
_entity_poly.pdbx_strand_id
1 'polypeptide(L)'
;INIPNEALKDAIKVYDYMFENFVVTNIDVIEYPKVNFKRKIFSQTIEIPSLQVLLPQTMDPNEIVHVYEFNSDLKVPIAKDTVIGQHKLYYDDELLGTVDLLINEKLGIDPLYYGAWGIGTLTAMLVLVVVIKRKQRS
;
A
#
# COMPACT_ATOMS: atom_id res chain seq x y z
N ILE A 1 1.44 35.48 -24.43
CA ILE A 1 2.64 34.65 -24.68
C ILE A 1 2.82 34.62 -26.20
N ASN A 2 3.87 35.24 -26.74
CA ASN A 2 4.13 35.24 -28.19
C ASN A 2 5.06 34.06 -28.50
N ILE A 3 4.48 32.92 -28.87
CA ILE A 3 5.25 31.72 -29.21
C ILE A 3 5.75 31.89 -30.66
N PRO A 4 7.07 31.84 -30.92
CA PRO A 4 7.60 31.90 -32.27
C PRO A 4 7.00 30.78 -33.13
N ASN A 5 6.65 31.10 -34.38
CA ASN A 5 5.96 30.18 -35.29
C ASN A 5 6.76 28.88 -35.57
N GLU A 6 8.09 28.94 -35.51
CA GLU A 6 8.97 27.77 -35.65
C GLU A 6 8.92 26.85 -34.44
N ALA A 7 8.94 27.42 -33.22
CA ALA A 7 8.82 26.64 -31.98
C ALA A 7 7.46 25.91 -31.90
N LEU A 8 6.40 26.52 -32.43
CA LEU A 8 5.10 25.87 -32.51
C LEU A 8 5.11 24.69 -33.51
N LYS A 9 5.72 24.85 -34.67
CA LYS A 9 5.83 23.77 -35.67
C LYS A 9 6.63 22.59 -35.14
N ASP A 10 7.72 22.84 -34.42
CA ASP A 10 8.53 21.77 -33.86
C ASP A 10 7.82 21.07 -32.69
N ALA A 11 7.06 21.80 -31.87
CA ALA A 11 6.22 21.19 -30.85
C ALA A 11 5.16 20.27 -31.46
N ILE A 12 4.48 20.69 -32.53
CA ILE A 12 3.46 19.88 -33.22
C ILE A 12 4.07 18.56 -33.71
N LYS A 13 5.25 18.56 -34.33
CA LYS A 13 5.91 17.33 -34.79
C LYS A 13 6.19 16.35 -33.66
N VAL A 14 6.58 16.85 -32.48
CA VAL A 14 6.81 16.00 -31.31
C VAL A 14 5.50 15.37 -30.86
N TYR A 15 4.41 16.13 -30.80
CA TYR A 15 3.10 15.59 -30.44
C TYR A 15 2.60 14.57 -31.46
N ASP A 16 2.69 14.87 -32.76
CA ASP A 16 2.31 13.94 -33.84
C ASP A 16 3.09 12.63 -33.70
N TYR A 17 4.41 12.70 -33.51
CA TYR A 17 5.23 11.52 -33.25
C TYR A 17 4.77 10.75 -32.02
N MET A 18 4.47 11.42 -30.91
CA MET A 18 4.01 10.77 -29.67
C MET A 18 2.66 10.06 -29.87
N PHE A 19 1.71 10.67 -30.58
CA PHE A 19 0.41 10.07 -30.83
C PHE A 19 0.45 8.93 -31.85
N GLU A 20 1.33 9.02 -32.86
CA GLU A 20 1.51 7.98 -33.87
C GLU A 20 2.23 6.74 -33.32
N ASN A 21 3.11 6.91 -32.33
CA ASN A 21 3.99 5.82 -31.89
C ASN A 21 3.65 5.26 -30.52
N PHE A 22 2.85 5.96 -29.71
CA PHE A 22 2.53 5.53 -28.35
C PHE A 22 1.03 5.44 -28.11
N VAL A 23 0.66 4.55 -27.19
CA VAL A 23 -0.71 4.36 -26.70
C VAL A 23 -0.71 4.44 -25.19
N VAL A 24 -1.71 5.12 -24.63
CA VAL A 24 -1.98 5.10 -23.19
C VAL A 24 -2.86 3.89 -22.92
N THR A 25 -2.36 2.94 -22.13
CA THR A 25 -3.12 1.76 -21.71
C THR A 25 -3.28 1.75 -20.19
N ASN A 26 -4.40 1.20 -19.73
CA ASN A 26 -4.58 0.83 -18.34
C ASN A 26 -4.08 -0.58 -18.17
N ILE A 27 -3.15 -0.78 -17.23
CA ILE A 27 -2.73 -2.12 -16.86
C ILE A 27 -3.50 -2.52 -15.61
N ASP A 28 -4.50 -3.39 -15.81
CA ASP A 28 -5.32 -3.92 -14.72
C ASP A 28 -4.50 -4.93 -13.91
N VAL A 29 -4.46 -4.73 -12.60
CA VAL A 29 -3.82 -5.69 -11.68
C VAL A 29 -4.71 -6.91 -11.56
N ILE A 30 -4.33 -8.02 -12.21
CA ILE A 30 -5.12 -9.24 -12.31
C ILE A 30 -5.26 -9.94 -10.94
N GLU A 31 -4.23 -9.87 -10.08
CA GLU A 31 -4.28 -10.43 -8.73
C GLU A 31 -3.55 -9.53 -7.72
N TYR A 32 -4.25 -9.11 -6.67
CA TYR A 32 -3.65 -8.37 -5.56
C TYR A 32 -2.83 -9.32 -4.67
N PRO A 33 -1.52 -9.08 -4.49
CA PRO A 33 -0.71 -9.88 -3.59
C PRO A 33 -1.21 -9.76 -2.14
N LYS A 34 -1.50 -10.91 -1.51
CA LYS A 34 -1.86 -10.97 -0.09
C LYS A 34 -0.60 -10.92 0.77
N VAL A 35 -0.44 -9.86 1.56
CA VAL A 35 0.68 -9.74 2.50
C VAL A 35 0.22 -10.11 3.90
N ASN A 36 0.88 -11.12 4.49
CA ASN A 36 0.64 -11.53 5.86
C ASN A 36 1.66 -10.88 6.79
N PHE A 37 1.20 -9.94 7.64
CA PHE A 37 2.07 -9.27 8.61
C PHE A 37 2.38 -10.20 9.81
N LYS A 38 3.64 -10.23 10.26
CA LYS A 38 4.16 -11.17 11.30
C LYS A 38 3.66 -10.94 12.74
N ARG A 39 2.59 -10.17 12.96
CA ARG A 39 1.84 -10.18 14.24
C ARG A 39 0.41 -10.59 13.95
N LYS A 40 0.07 -11.80 14.39
CA LYS A 40 -1.27 -12.41 14.50
C LYS A 40 -2.41 -11.40 14.33
N ILE A 41 -3.26 -11.64 13.32
CA ILE A 41 -4.71 -11.32 13.21
C ILE A 41 -5.14 -10.47 11.99
N PHE A 42 -4.25 -9.80 11.25
CA PHE A 42 -4.70 -8.99 10.10
C PHE A 42 -4.02 -9.40 8.79
N SER A 43 -4.77 -10.13 7.95
CA SER A 43 -4.52 -10.23 6.51
C SER A 43 -5.30 -9.12 5.83
N GLN A 44 -4.63 -8.10 5.30
CA GLN A 44 -5.27 -7.06 4.50
C GLN A 44 -4.94 -7.29 3.03
N THR A 45 -5.96 -7.23 2.18
CA THR A 45 -5.76 -7.12 0.73
C THR A 45 -5.33 -5.69 0.45
N ILE A 46 -4.15 -5.51 -0.13
CA ILE A 46 -3.69 -4.19 -0.56
C ILE A 46 -4.29 -3.95 -1.94
N GLU A 47 -5.22 -3.01 -2.03
CA GLU A 47 -5.74 -2.53 -3.32
C GLU A 47 -4.70 -1.61 -3.95
N ILE A 48 -4.10 -2.07 -5.05
CA ILE A 48 -3.18 -1.30 -5.87
C ILE A 48 -4.02 -0.52 -6.88
N PRO A 49 -3.90 0.81 -6.95
CA PRO A 49 -4.65 1.60 -7.93
C PRO A 49 -4.31 1.18 -9.35
N SER A 50 -5.29 1.23 -10.25
CA SER A 50 -5.10 1.00 -11.69
C SER A 50 -3.98 1.89 -12.23
N LEU A 51 -3.01 1.32 -12.92
CA LEU A 51 -1.87 2.07 -13.44
C LEU A 51 -2.08 2.43 -14.91
N GLN A 52 -1.93 3.71 -15.23
CA GLN A 52 -1.86 4.19 -16.60
C GLN A 52 -0.41 4.23 -17.06
N VAL A 53 -0.13 3.56 -18.18
CA VAL A 53 1.21 3.51 -18.76
C VAL A 53 1.16 3.95 -20.22
N LEU A 54 2.16 4.73 -20.62
CA LEU A 54 2.40 5.09 -22.00
C LEU A 54 3.37 4.07 -22.61
N LEU A 55 2.90 3.31 -23.60
CA LEU A 55 3.68 2.24 -24.23
C LEU A 55 3.80 2.50 -25.73
N PRO A 56 4.90 2.07 -26.38
CA PRO A 56 4.97 1.99 -27.84
C PRO A 56 3.80 1.14 -28.39
N GLN A 57 3.20 1.55 -29.50
CA GLN A 57 2.11 0.81 -30.14
C GLN A 57 2.52 -0.60 -30.59
N THR A 58 3.81 -0.85 -30.71
CA THR A 58 4.37 -2.15 -31.09
C THR A 58 4.44 -3.15 -29.94
N MET A 59 4.30 -2.70 -28.68
CA MET A 59 4.34 -3.57 -27.50
C MET A 59 2.95 -4.11 -27.19
N ASP A 60 2.83 -5.42 -26.92
CA ASP A 60 1.59 -6.01 -26.40
C ASP A 60 1.52 -5.76 -24.88
N PRO A 61 0.48 -5.05 -24.38
CA PRO A 61 0.31 -4.84 -22.94
C PRO A 61 0.22 -6.13 -22.11
N ASN A 62 -0.20 -7.25 -22.71
CA ASN A 62 -0.35 -8.52 -22.02
C ASN A 62 0.99 -9.22 -21.74
N GLU A 63 2.07 -8.81 -22.42
CA GLU A 63 3.42 -9.33 -22.20
C GLU A 63 4.12 -8.64 -21.02
N ILE A 64 3.48 -7.63 -20.42
CA ILE A 64 4.04 -6.92 -19.26
C ILE A 64 3.99 -7.83 -18.03
N VAL A 65 5.16 -8.07 -17.45
CA VAL A 65 5.32 -8.89 -16.25
C VAL A 65 5.28 -8.00 -15.01
N HIS A 66 4.42 -8.38 -14.08
CA HIS A 66 4.23 -7.69 -12.80
C HIS A 66 5.01 -8.39 -11.70
N VAL A 67 5.92 -7.67 -11.04
CA VAL A 67 6.69 -8.18 -9.90
C VAL A 67 6.44 -7.30 -8.68
N TYR A 68 6.02 -7.93 -7.57
CA TYR A 68 5.78 -7.25 -6.30
C TYR A 68 6.88 -7.57 -5.30
N GLU A 69 7.58 -6.54 -4.83
CA GLU A 69 8.64 -6.66 -3.84
C GLU A 69 8.21 -5.97 -2.55
N PHE A 70 8.04 -6.74 -1.47
CA PHE A 70 7.64 -6.22 -0.16
C PHE A 70 8.84 -6.07 0.77
N ASN A 71 8.79 -5.04 1.61
CA ASN A 71 9.79 -4.84 2.66
C ASN A 71 9.73 -6.00 3.67
N SER A 72 10.87 -6.65 3.92
CA SER A 72 10.95 -7.83 4.79
C SER A 72 10.68 -7.57 6.27
N ASP A 73 10.74 -6.30 6.70
CA ASP A 73 10.71 -5.89 8.12
C ASP A 73 9.48 -5.03 8.48
N LEU A 74 8.34 -5.25 7.82
CA LEU A 74 7.11 -4.55 8.16
C LEU A 74 6.61 -4.94 9.56
N LYS A 75 6.76 -4.03 10.52
CA LYS A 75 6.29 -4.17 11.90
C LYS A 75 5.13 -3.22 12.15
N VAL A 76 4.03 -3.77 12.68
CA VAL A 76 2.88 -2.97 13.14
C VAL A 76 3.21 -2.22 14.44
N PRO A 77 2.62 -1.02 14.67
CA PRO A 77 1.65 -0.32 13.82
C PRO A 77 2.28 0.35 12.59
N ILE A 78 1.57 0.32 11.46
CA ILE A 78 1.95 0.98 10.20
C ILE A 78 0.96 2.13 9.95
N ALA A 79 1.47 3.32 9.65
CA ALA A 79 0.62 4.47 9.35
C ALA A 79 0.00 4.34 7.95
N LYS A 80 -1.14 5.01 7.75
CA LYS A 80 -1.68 5.25 6.41
C LYS A 80 -0.61 5.96 5.55
N ASP A 81 -0.61 5.67 4.26
CA ASP A 81 0.30 6.19 3.23
C ASP A 81 1.77 5.80 3.46
N THR A 82 2.04 4.77 4.26
CA THR A 82 3.40 4.21 4.41
C THR A 82 3.74 3.33 3.22
N VAL A 83 4.94 3.51 2.67
CA VAL A 83 5.50 2.64 1.63
C VAL A 83 5.86 1.28 2.23
N ILE A 84 5.27 0.22 1.68
CA ILE A 84 5.46 -1.16 2.14
C ILE A 84 6.21 -2.04 1.14
N GLY A 85 6.46 -1.52 -0.05
CA GLY A 85 7.11 -2.26 -1.11
C GLY A 85 7.04 -1.50 -2.43
N GLN A 86 7.37 -2.22 -3.49
CA GLN A 86 7.42 -1.71 -4.84
C GLN A 86 6.74 -2.69 -5.80
N HIS A 87 5.98 -2.14 -6.73
CA HIS A 87 5.47 -2.84 -7.90
C HIS A 87 6.33 -2.47 -9.10
N LYS A 88 7.01 -3.46 -9.65
CA LYS A 88 7.89 -3.33 -10.82
C LYS A 88 7.20 -3.92 -12.04
N LEU A 89 7.33 -3.21 -13.15
CA LEU A 89 6.80 -3.59 -14.45
C LEU A 89 7.95 -3.92 -15.39
N TYR A 90 7.91 -5.10 -15.99
CA TYR A 90 8.92 -5.56 -16.93
C TYR A 90 8.31 -5.88 -18.30
N TYR A 91 9.07 -5.66 -19.36
CA TYR A 91 8.77 -6.12 -20.72
C TYR A 91 10.06 -6.67 -21.31
N ASP A 92 10.06 -7.91 -21.80
CA ASP A 92 11.27 -8.59 -22.27
C ASP A 92 12.46 -8.50 -21.29
N ASP A 93 12.20 -8.73 -20.00
CA ASP A 93 13.16 -8.63 -18.89
C ASP A 93 13.74 -7.22 -18.63
N GLU A 94 13.31 -6.19 -19.38
CA GLU A 94 13.67 -4.80 -19.14
C GLU A 94 12.69 -4.11 -18.20
N LEU A 95 13.22 -3.33 -17.25
CA LEU A 95 12.41 -2.58 -16.29
C LEU A 95 11.78 -1.36 -16.99
N LEU A 96 10.46 -1.38 -17.15
CA LEU A 96 9.69 -0.25 -17.68
C LEU A 96 9.46 0.83 -16.62
N GLY A 97 9.23 0.43 -15.37
CA GLY A 97 8.86 1.36 -14.32
C GLY A 97 8.70 0.73 -12.95
N THR A 98 8.62 1.58 -11.93
CA THR A 98 8.42 1.18 -10.54
C THR A 98 7.42 2.11 -9.88
N VAL A 99 6.53 1.53 -9.09
CA VAL A 99 5.46 2.23 -8.37
C VAL A 99 5.52 1.82 -6.90
N ASP A 100 5.52 2.80 -6.01
CA ASP A 100 5.52 2.52 -4.58
C ASP A 100 4.17 1.96 -4.14
N LEU A 101 4.22 0.86 -3.37
CA LEU A 101 3.05 0.25 -2.76
C LEU A 101 2.78 0.92 -1.42
N LEU A 102 1.59 1.51 -1.28
CA LEU A 102 1.18 2.25 -0.10
C LEU A 102 0.11 1.51 0.71
N ILE A 103 0.12 1.74 2.01
CA ILE A 103 -0.94 1.32 2.92
C ILE A 103 -2.09 2.34 2.84
N ASN A 104 -3.29 1.93 2.42
CA ASN A 104 -4.44 2.83 2.31
C ASN A 104 -5.07 3.19 3.68
N GLU A 105 -4.81 2.39 4.72
CA GLU A 105 -5.41 2.54 6.04
C GLU A 105 -4.44 2.23 7.18
N LYS A 106 -4.50 2.96 8.28
CA LYS A 106 -3.63 2.72 9.44
C LYS A 106 -3.80 1.29 9.96
N LEU A 107 -2.73 0.49 9.90
CA LEU A 107 -2.69 -0.85 10.49
C LEU A 107 -2.15 -0.77 11.91
N GLY A 108 -2.94 -1.20 12.90
CA GLY A 108 -2.55 -1.07 14.30
C GLY A 108 -3.36 -1.94 15.26
N ILE A 109 -2.97 -1.90 16.53
CA ILE A 109 -3.62 -2.64 17.61
C ILE A 109 -4.90 -1.89 17.98
N ASP A 110 -6.04 -2.57 17.90
CA ASP A 110 -7.29 -2.06 18.46
C ASP A 110 -7.12 -1.77 19.96
N PRO A 111 -7.49 -0.56 20.45
CA PRO A 111 -7.38 -0.23 21.87
C PRO A 111 -8.28 -1.09 22.78
N LEU A 112 -9.23 -1.83 22.19
CA LEU A 112 -10.17 -2.70 22.90
C LEU A 112 -9.50 -3.85 23.68
N TYR A 113 -8.30 -4.29 23.30
CA TYR A 113 -7.65 -5.43 23.96
C TYR A 113 -6.89 -5.07 25.26
N TYR A 114 -6.54 -3.80 25.48
CA TYR A 114 -5.87 -3.38 26.73
C TYR A 114 -6.86 -3.05 27.87
N GLY A 115 -8.11 -2.74 27.55
CA GLY A 115 -9.14 -2.42 28.55
C GLY A 115 -9.61 -3.62 29.37
N ALA A 116 -9.59 -4.83 28.81
CA ALA A 116 -10.13 -6.02 29.48
C ALA A 116 -9.22 -6.60 30.57
N TRP A 117 -7.89 -6.45 30.44
CA TRP A 117 -6.93 -7.04 31.40
C TRP A 117 -6.57 -6.10 32.56
N GLY A 118 -6.70 -4.78 32.39
CA GLY A 118 -6.38 -3.80 33.45
C GLY A 118 -7.49 -3.60 34.49
N ILE A 119 -8.76 -3.76 34.11
CA ILE A 119 -9.91 -3.49 35.01
C ILE A 119 -10.20 -4.72 35.89
N GLY A 120 -9.99 -5.93 35.37
CA GLY A 120 -10.20 -7.18 36.11
C GLY A 120 -9.25 -7.37 37.29
N THR A 121 -7.98 -6.98 37.16
CA THR A 121 -7.01 -7.06 38.26
C THR A 121 -7.29 -6.03 39.35
N LEU A 122 -7.70 -4.81 38.99
CA LEU A 122 -8.00 -3.74 39.96
C LEU A 122 -9.24 -4.05 40.80
N THR A 123 -10.30 -4.56 40.17
CA THR A 123 -11.53 -4.97 40.88
C THR A 123 -11.28 -6.18 41.80
N ALA A 124 -10.52 -7.19 41.36
CA ALA A 124 -10.15 -8.33 42.19
C ALA A 124 -9.31 -7.93 43.42
N MET A 125 -8.37 -6.98 43.28
CA MET A 125 -7.57 -6.48 44.40
C MET A 125 -8.43 -5.74 45.43
N LEU A 126 -9.37 -4.91 44.98
CA LEU A 126 -10.26 -4.14 45.85
C LEU A 126 -11.18 -5.04 46.68
N VAL A 127 -11.72 -6.10 46.09
CA VAL A 127 -12.54 -7.09 46.80
C VAL A 127 -11.70 -7.82 47.86
N LEU A 128 -10.46 -8.20 47.54
CA LEU A 128 -9.59 -8.92 48.47
C LEU A 128 -9.25 -8.06 49.71
N VAL A 129 -8.95 -6.77 49.51
CA VAL A 129 -8.64 -5.84 50.62
C VAL A 129 -9.86 -5.62 51.53
N VAL A 130 -11.06 -5.51 50.95
CA VAL A 130 -12.31 -5.34 51.73
C VAL A 130 -12.62 -6.59 52.56
N VAL A 131 -12.44 -7.78 52.00
CA VAL A 131 -12.66 -9.06 52.71
C VAL A 131 -11.66 -9.23 53.86
N ILE A 132 -10.37 -8.93 53.63
CA ILE A 132 -9.33 -9.02 54.68
C ILE A 132 -9.63 -8.04 55.83
N LYS A 133 -9.99 -6.79 55.52
CA LYS A 133 -10.33 -5.79 56.55
C LYS A 133 -11.58 -6.15 57.35
N ARG A 134 -12.58 -6.78 56.71
CA ARG A 134 -13.78 -7.28 57.43
C ARG A 134 -13.45 -8.43 58.37
N LYS A 135 -12.59 -9.37 57.95
CA LYS A 135 -12.20 -10.52 58.77
C LYS A 135 -11.35 -10.15 59.99
N GLN A 136 -10.63 -9.03 59.95
CA GLN A 136 -9.85 -8.53 61.11
C GLN A 136 -10.69 -7.75 62.14
N ARG A 137 -11.94 -7.40 61.83
CA ARG A 137 -12.84 -6.63 62.73
C ARG A 137 -13.98 -7.46 63.34
N SER A 138 -14.06 -8.74 63.01
CA SER A 138 -14.96 -9.72 63.65
C SER A 138 -14.16 -10.67 64.52
#